data_AF-A0A529HVY5-F1
#
_entry.id   AF-A0A529HVY5-F1
#
_cell.length_a   1.000
_cell.length_b   1.000
_cell.length_c   1.000
_cell.angle_alpha   90.00
_cell.angle_beta   90.00
_cell.angle_gamma   90.00
#
_symmetry.space_group_name_H-M   'P 1'
#
loop_
_entity.id
_entity.type
_entity.pdbx_description
1 polymer ?
#
loop_
_entity_poly.entity_id
_entity_poly.type
_entity_poly.pdbx_seq_one_letter_code
_entity_poly.pdbx_strand_id
1 'polypeptide(L)'
;PVTWCFPVFGCVPYRGYFSRKSAAESAAEMQRQGLDVYVSGVTAYSTLGWFSDPLLSTMLRQDDTYLASLIFHELAHQKIYVNGDSAFNEAFAVSVETTGVRKWLRATGNRAGLRRYEANRKRSADFLGLIAKTRDELRQVYGSPRGPQQMAAAKAATIDRLRMRYRRMRDTRWAGYRGYDAWFDSPINNAKLAATAVYGEQVPAFLRLFDLCSGDYPRFYAAVRRIGNLPGPSRAQTLKTVAACD
;
A
#
# COMPACT_ATOMS: atom_id res chain seq x y z
N PRO A 1 11.09 -2.63 12.56
CA PRO A 1 9.71 -2.32 12.99
C PRO A 1 9.29 -3.30 14.08
N VAL A 2 8.47 -2.89 15.05
CA VAL A 2 7.83 -3.85 15.95
C VAL A 2 6.83 -4.68 15.13
N THR A 3 6.81 -5.99 15.34
CA THR A 3 5.97 -6.93 14.59
C THR A 3 5.02 -7.67 15.52
N TRP A 4 3.80 -7.89 15.06
CA TRP A 4 2.78 -8.68 15.75
C TRP A 4 2.53 -9.96 14.98
N CYS A 5 2.76 -11.10 15.62
CA CYS A 5 2.61 -12.41 15.00
C CYS A 5 1.28 -13.05 15.41
N PHE A 6 0.52 -13.51 14.41
CA PHE A 6 -0.74 -14.18 14.56
C PHE A 6 -0.62 -15.62 14.04
N PRO A 7 -1.22 -16.63 14.69
CA PRO A 7 -1.05 -18.04 14.33
C PRO A 7 -1.37 -18.36 12.86
N VAL A 8 -2.32 -17.65 12.26
CA VAL A 8 -2.80 -17.87 10.89
C VAL A 8 -2.23 -16.85 9.90
N PHE A 9 -2.08 -15.59 10.30
CA PHE A 9 -1.74 -14.48 9.39
C PHE A 9 -0.24 -14.14 9.34
N GLY A 10 0.59 -14.83 10.13
CA GLY A 10 2.01 -14.54 10.24
C GLY A 10 2.26 -13.22 10.99
N CYS A 11 3.43 -12.64 10.74
CA CYS A 11 3.86 -11.42 11.44
C CYS A 11 3.66 -10.18 10.57
N VAL A 12 2.92 -9.20 11.08
CA VAL A 12 2.67 -7.91 10.41
C VAL A 12 3.25 -6.74 11.22
N PRO A 13 3.67 -5.64 10.57
CA PRO A 13 4.25 -4.47 11.23
C PRO A 13 3.18 -3.48 11.72
N TYR A 14 1.94 -3.92 11.94
CA TYR A 14 0.84 -3.13 12.49
C TYR A 14 -0.11 -4.01 13.32
N ARG A 15 -0.96 -3.36 14.13
CA ARG A 15 -2.03 -4.02 14.89
C ARG A 15 -3.34 -3.26 14.73
N GLY A 16 -4.40 -3.98 14.38
CA GLY A 16 -5.76 -3.46 14.27
C GLY A 16 -6.49 -3.46 15.62
N TYR A 17 -7.40 -2.50 15.80
CA TYR A 17 -8.25 -2.37 16.98
C TYR A 17 -9.67 -1.99 16.55
N PHE A 18 -10.67 -2.68 17.09
CA PHE A 18 -12.08 -2.29 16.91
C PHE A 18 -12.48 -1.10 17.80
N SER A 19 -11.77 -0.89 18.91
CA SER A 19 -12.00 0.21 19.85
C SER A 19 -10.95 1.30 19.69
N ARG A 20 -11.40 2.53 19.43
CA ARG A 20 -10.54 3.72 19.39
C ARG A 20 -9.82 3.93 20.72
N LYS A 21 -10.50 3.69 21.84
CA LYS A 21 -9.91 3.81 23.19
C LYS A 21 -8.73 2.85 23.35
N SER A 22 -8.92 1.57 23.00
CA SER A 22 -7.87 0.56 23.11
C SER A 22 -6.68 0.85 22.18
N ALA A 23 -6.93 1.38 20.99
CA ALA A 23 -5.87 1.83 20.08
C ALA A 23 -5.05 2.98 20.70
N ALA A 24 -5.73 3.96 21.31
CA ALA A 24 -5.08 5.12 21.93
C ALA A 24 -4.26 4.73 23.18
N GLU A 25 -4.79 3.84 24.03
CA GLU A 25 -4.10 3.34 25.22
C GLU A 25 -2.83 2.56 24.83
N SER A 26 -2.94 1.67 23.85
CA SER A 26 -1.80 0.90 23.34
C SER A 26 -0.75 1.82 22.71
N ALA A 27 -1.17 2.85 21.97
CA ALA A 27 -0.26 3.83 21.39
C ALA A 27 0.50 4.61 22.46
N ALA A 28 -0.18 5.06 23.51
CA ALA A 28 0.43 5.78 24.62
C ALA A 28 1.45 4.90 25.38
N GLU A 29 1.15 3.61 25.56
CA GLU A 29 2.07 2.66 26.17
C GLU A 29 3.35 2.50 25.35
N MET A 30 3.23 2.27 24.05
CA MET A 30 4.39 2.12 23.15
C MET A 30 5.22 3.41 23.06
N GLN A 31 4.57 4.58 23.10
CA GLN A 31 5.28 5.86 23.15
C GLN A 31 6.09 6.01 24.44
N ARG A 32 5.57 5.57 25.60
CA ARG A 32 6.32 5.56 26.87
C ARG A 32 7.55 4.66 26.82
N GLN A 33 7.53 3.63 25.97
CA GLN A 33 8.69 2.75 25.71
C GLN A 33 9.69 3.36 24.72
N GLY A 34 9.48 4.60 24.25
CA GLY A 34 10.38 5.30 23.33
C GLY A 34 10.18 4.92 21.86
N LEU A 35 9.08 4.24 21.51
CA LEU A 35 8.80 3.85 20.13
C LEU A 35 8.15 5.01 19.35
N ASP A 36 8.53 5.15 18.07
CA ASP A 36 7.72 5.91 17.11
C ASP A 36 6.39 5.16 16.90
N VAL A 37 5.26 5.85 17.12
CA VAL A 37 3.92 5.28 16.94
C VAL A 37 3.10 6.13 15.97
N TYR A 38 2.27 5.48 15.17
CA TYR A 38 1.31 6.13 14.26
C TYR A 38 -0.04 5.42 14.37
N VAL A 39 -1.09 6.18 14.64
CA VAL A 39 -2.46 5.69 14.72
C VAL A 39 -3.26 6.33 13.59
N SER A 40 -3.95 5.49 12.81
CA SER A 40 -4.86 5.92 11.74
C SER A 40 -6.14 5.11 11.80
N GLY A 41 -7.24 5.71 11.33
CA GLY A 41 -8.43 4.95 11.02
C GLY A 41 -8.22 4.11 9.75
N VAL A 42 -8.88 2.96 9.70
CA VAL A 42 -9.02 2.12 8.50
C VAL A 42 -10.51 2.04 8.15
N THR A 43 -10.83 2.12 6.87
CA THR A 43 -12.23 2.14 6.39
C THR A 43 -12.77 0.76 6.05
N ALA A 44 -11.87 -0.20 5.86
CA ALA A 44 -12.15 -1.59 5.51
C ALA A 44 -11.19 -2.53 6.27
N TYR A 45 -11.64 -3.77 6.46
CA TYR A 45 -10.82 -4.91 6.86
C TYR A 45 -11.36 -6.15 6.14
N SER A 46 -10.52 -7.15 5.93
CA SER A 46 -10.93 -8.46 5.42
C SER A 46 -10.40 -9.57 6.30
N THR A 47 -11.18 -10.63 6.46
CA THR A 47 -10.75 -11.90 7.03
C THR A 47 -10.15 -12.82 5.97
N LEU A 48 -9.87 -12.31 4.76
CA LEU A 48 -9.30 -13.03 3.62
C LEU A 48 -10.15 -14.24 3.20
N GLY A 49 -11.48 -14.13 3.37
CA GLY A 49 -12.44 -15.18 3.01
C GLY A 49 -12.64 -16.28 4.05
N TRP A 50 -12.04 -16.17 5.25
CA TRP A 50 -12.34 -17.10 6.36
C TRP A 50 -13.77 -16.92 6.90
N PHE A 51 -14.32 -15.71 6.78
CA PHE A 51 -15.71 -15.40 7.08
C PHE A 51 -16.32 -14.61 5.92
N SER A 52 -17.65 -14.51 5.93
CA SER A 52 -18.35 -13.53 5.10
C SER A 52 -18.08 -12.15 5.68
N ASP A 53 -17.09 -11.45 5.13
CA ASP A 53 -16.74 -10.09 5.57
C ASP A 53 -17.93 -9.15 5.36
N PRO A 54 -18.41 -8.44 6.39
CA PRO A 54 -19.57 -7.57 6.26
C PRO A 54 -19.21 -6.33 5.44
N LEU A 55 -20.11 -5.91 4.56
CA LEU A 55 -20.06 -4.58 3.94
C LEU A 55 -20.39 -3.54 5.01
N LEU A 56 -19.36 -2.88 5.54
CA LEU A 56 -19.54 -1.83 6.53
C LEU A 56 -20.11 -0.57 5.89
N SER A 57 -20.98 0.14 6.61
CA SER A 57 -21.51 1.43 6.15
C SER A 57 -20.40 2.46 5.88
N THR A 58 -19.23 2.32 6.49
CA THR A 58 -18.04 3.14 6.20
C THR A 58 -17.48 2.92 4.80
N MET A 59 -17.64 1.73 4.22
CA MET A 59 -17.23 1.41 2.85
C MET A 59 -18.17 2.04 1.82
N LEU A 60 -19.45 2.23 2.19
CA LEU A 60 -20.50 2.80 1.33
C LEU A 60 -20.53 4.33 1.31
N ARG A 61 -19.71 5.00 2.13
CA ARG A 61 -19.63 6.49 2.17
C ARG A 61 -18.83 7.09 1.01
N GLN A 62 -18.11 6.26 0.26
CA GLN A 62 -17.28 6.67 -0.87
C GLN A 62 -18.04 6.47 -2.19
N ASP A 63 -17.45 6.90 -3.31
CA ASP A 63 -18.06 6.74 -4.62
C ASP A 63 -18.05 5.27 -5.11
N ASP A 64 -18.87 4.97 -6.12
CA ASP A 64 -18.97 3.62 -6.70
C ASP A 64 -17.63 3.10 -7.24
N THR A 65 -16.72 4.00 -7.63
CA THR A 65 -15.39 3.60 -8.11
C THR A 65 -14.54 3.06 -6.96
N TYR A 66 -14.60 3.69 -5.79
CA TYR A 66 -13.98 3.17 -4.58
C TYR A 66 -14.57 1.82 -4.17
N LEU A 67 -15.91 1.69 -4.19
CA LEU A 67 -16.56 0.44 -3.83
C LEU A 67 -16.19 -0.70 -4.79
N ALA A 68 -16.19 -0.44 -6.10
CA ALA A 68 -15.73 -1.39 -7.09
C ALA A 68 -14.25 -1.77 -6.87
N SER A 69 -13.40 -0.78 -6.57
CA SER A 69 -12.00 -1.00 -6.20
C SER A 69 -11.88 -2.00 -5.04
N LEU A 70 -12.59 -1.74 -3.94
CA LEU A 70 -12.57 -2.60 -2.77
C LEU A 70 -13.07 -4.02 -3.08
N ILE A 71 -14.19 -4.15 -3.79
CA ILE A 71 -14.74 -5.46 -4.17
C ILE A 71 -13.73 -6.28 -4.98
N PHE A 72 -13.11 -5.68 -6.00
CA PHE A 72 -12.10 -6.39 -6.81
C PHE A 72 -10.86 -6.77 -6.00
N HIS A 73 -10.44 -5.90 -5.08
CA HIS A 73 -9.30 -6.15 -4.21
C HIS A 73 -9.54 -7.37 -3.30
N GLU A 74 -10.65 -7.38 -2.57
CA GLU A 74 -10.94 -8.47 -1.62
C GLU A 74 -11.24 -9.79 -2.35
N LEU A 75 -11.94 -9.73 -3.49
CA LEU A 75 -12.15 -10.92 -4.33
C LEU A 75 -10.83 -11.48 -4.88
N ALA A 76 -9.82 -10.63 -5.11
CA ALA A 76 -8.50 -11.11 -5.51
C ALA A 76 -7.86 -11.95 -4.40
N HIS A 77 -7.88 -11.48 -3.15
CA HIS A 77 -7.38 -12.25 -2.02
C HIS A 77 -8.05 -13.62 -1.87
N GLN A 78 -9.36 -13.71 -2.15
CA GLN A 78 -10.06 -15.00 -2.17
C GLN A 78 -9.60 -15.93 -3.30
N LYS A 79 -9.08 -15.39 -4.42
CA LYS A 79 -8.60 -16.20 -5.55
C LYS A 79 -7.20 -16.75 -5.33
N ILE A 80 -6.30 -15.94 -4.78
CA ILE A 80 -4.91 -16.30 -4.53
C ILE A 80 -4.41 -15.60 -3.27
N TYR A 81 -3.85 -16.39 -2.35
CA TYR A 81 -3.16 -15.91 -1.17
C TYR A 81 -1.94 -16.79 -0.91
N VAL A 82 -0.77 -16.18 -0.74
CA VAL A 82 0.50 -16.85 -0.45
C VAL A 82 0.87 -16.59 1.01
N ASN A 83 0.99 -17.65 1.80
CA ASN A 83 1.32 -17.56 3.21
C ASN A 83 2.69 -16.87 3.43
N GLY A 84 2.71 -15.91 4.36
CA GLY A 84 3.94 -15.23 4.78
C GLY A 84 4.50 -14.21 3.78
N ASP A 85 3.76 -13.82 2.74
CA ASP A 85 4.20 -12.77 1.82
C ASP A 85 3.11 -11.73 1.52
N SER A 86 2.92 -10.82 2.47
CA SER A 86 1.99 -9.70 2.35
C SER A 86 2.30 -8.81 1.14
N ALA A 87 3.58 -8.59 0.81
CA ALA A 87 3.93 -7.72 -0.32
C ALA A 87 3.45 -8.30 -1.65
N PHE A 88 3.59 -9.61 -1.83
CA PHE A 88 3.08 -10.33 -3.00
C PHE A 88 1.55 -10.29 -3.07
N ASN A 89 0.88 -10.65 -1.97
CA ASN A 89 -0.59 -10.75 -1.92
C ASN A 89 -1.27 -9.41 -2.23
N GLU A 90 -0.76 -8.34 -1.65
CA GLU A 90 -1.33 -7.00 -1.76
C GLU A 90 -1.05 -6.41 -3.14
N ALA A 91 0.15 -6.60 -3.67
CA ALA A 91 0.46 -6.16 -5.01
C ALA A 91 -0.35 -6.89 -6.08
N PHE A 92 -0.62 -8.18 -5.88
CA PHE A 92 -1.56 -8.95 -6.71
C PHE A 92 -2.97 -8.38 -6.61
N ALA A 93 -3.50 -8.18 -5.41
CA ALA A 93 -4.86 -7.67 -5.19
C ALA A 93 -5.05 -6.28 -5.80
N VAL A 94 -4.11 -5.36 -5.58
CA VAL A 94 -4.11 -4.02 -6.20
C VAL A 94 -4.05 -4.08 -7.73
N SER A 95 -3.41 -5.10 -8.31
CA SER A 95 -3.35 -5.26 -9.77
C SER A 95 -4.66 -5.77 -10.36
N VAL A 96 -5.33 -6.71 -9.67
CA VAL A 96 -6.68 -7.15 -10.03
C VAL A 96 -7.69 -6.02 -9.86
N GLU A 97 -7.61 -5.26 -8.75
CA GLU A 97 -8.36 -4.03 -8.54
C GLU A 97 -8.18 -3.06 -9.72
N THR A 98 -6.94 -2.73 -10.05
CA THR A 98 -6.63 -1.73 -11.08
C THR A 98 -7.18 -2.15 -12.44
N THR A 99 -7.00 -3.40 -12.83
CA THR A 99 -7.46 -3.92 -14.12
C THR A 99 -8.98 -4.09 -14.15
N GLY A 100 -9.57 -4.55 -13.04
CA GLY A 100 -11.00 -4.77 -12.86
C GLY A 100 -11.80 -3.47 -12.91
N VAL A 101 -11.37 -2.45 -12.15
CA VAL A 101 -12.01 -1.12 -12.15
C VAL A 101 -11.93 -0.47 -13.52
N ARG A 102 -10.78 -0.55 -14.20
CA ARG A 102 -10.65 -0.06 -15.58
C ARG A 102 -11.62 -0.76 -16.52
N LYS A 103 -11.73 -2.10 -16.43
CA LYS A 103 -12.64 -2.89 -17.27
C LYS A 103 -14.11 -2.52 -16.99
N TRP A 104 -14.49 -2.39 -15.72
CA TRP A 104 -15.85 -2.03 -15.29
C TRP A 104 -16.24 -0.60 -15.71
N LEU A 105 -15.38 0.39 -15.48
CA LEU A 105 -15.63 1.78 -15.89
C LEU A 105 -15.76 1.93 -17.42
N ARG A 106 -15.03 1.10 -18.19
CA ARG A 106 -15.17 1.05 -19.66
C ARG A 106 -16.50 0.40 -20.06
N ALA A 107 -16.85 -0.73 -19.46
CA ALA A 107 -18.08 -1.46 -19.75
C ALA A 107 -19.35 -0.64 -19.44
N THR A 108 -19.29 0.18 -18.39
CA THR A 108 -20.39 1.09 -18.00
C THR A 108 -20.40 2.42 -18.76
N GLY A 109 -19.45 2.65 -19.68
CA GLY A 109 -19.33 3.90 -20.42
C GLY A 109 -18.89 5.11 -19.59
N ASN A 110 -18.46 4.92 -18.34
CA ASN A 110 -18.08 5.99 -17.41
C ASN A 110 -16.66 6.54 -17.70
N ARG A 111 -16.49 7.20 -18.84
CA ARG A 111 -15.21 7.77 -19.28
C ARG A 111 -14.64 8.83 -18.31
N ALA A 112 -15.51 9.60 -17.66
CA ALA A 112 -15.10 10.61 -16.69
C ALA A 112 -14.56 9.97 -15.40
N GLY A 113 -15.23 8.92 -14.90
CA GLY A 113 -14.76 8.10 -13.78
C GLY A 113 -13.42 7.46 -14.08
N LEU A 114 -13.26 6.88 -15.27
CA LEU A 114 -11.98 6.28 -15.69
C LEU A 114 -10.82 7.29 -15.64
N ARG A 115 -11.01 8.51 -16.18
CA ARG A 115 -9.98 9.56 -16.14
C ARG A 115 -9.63 9.97 -14.71
N ARG A 116 -10.63 10.14 -13.83
CA ARG A 116 -10.39 10.48 -12.41
C ARG A 116 -9.63 9.37 -11.70
N TYR A 117 -10.05 8.12 -11.91
CA TYR A 117 -9.41 6.93 -11.34
C TYR A 117 -7.95 6.83 -11.76
N GLU A 118 -7.66 6.91 -13.06
CA GLU A 118 -6.28 6.85 -13.58
C GLU A 118 -5.41 8.00 -13.05
N ALA A 119 -5.96 9.22 -12.95
CA ALA A 119 -5.26 10.34 -12.35
C ALA A 119 -4.96 10.10 -10.86
N ASN A 120 -5.91 9.56 -10.09
CA ASN A 120 -5.72 9.18 -8.69
C ASN A 120 -4.65 8.09 -8.53
N ARG A 121 -4.65 7.06 -9.37
CA ARG A 121 -3.63 5.99 -9.37
C ARG A 121 -2.23 6.55 -9.65
N LYS A 122 -2.10 7.46 -10.61
CA LYS A 122 -0.83 8.15 -10.89
C LYS A 122 -0.33 8.94 -9.68
N ARG A 123 -1.20 9.71 -9.04
CA ARG A 123 -0.86 10.46 -7.81
C ARG A 123 -0.46 9.54 -6.65
N SER A 124 -1.18 8.44 -6.46
CA SER A 124 -0.85 7.44 -5.44
C SER A 124 0.53 6.83 -5.68
N ALA A 125 0.85 6.45 -6.92
CA ALA A 125 2.19 5.95 -7.27
C ALA A 125 3.29 7.00 -7.04
N ASP A 126 3.04 8.26 -7.43
CA ASP A 126 3.97 9.37 -7.20
C ASP A 126 4.21 9.63 -5.70
N PHE A 127 3.14 9.62 -4.91
CA PHE A 127 3.18 9.74 -3.45
C PHE A 127 4.01 8.62 -2.81
N LEU A 128 3.73 7.36 -3.15
CA LEU A 128 4.48 6.22 -2.65
C LEU A 128 5.97 6.28 -3.06
N GLY A 129 6.26 6.76 -4.27
CA GLY A 129 7.62 7.01 -4.73
C GLY A 129 8.38 8.04 -3.88
N LEU A 130 7.71 9.10 -3.42
CA LEU A 130 8.30 10.05 -2.47
C LEU A 130 8.65 9.38 -1.14
N ILE A 131 7.72 8.58 -0.60
CA ILE A 131 7.91 7.88 0.68
C ILE A 131 9.06 6.88 0.57
N ALA A 132 9.10 6.08 -0.50
CA ALA A 132 10.18 5.12 -0.74
C ALA A 132 11.55 5.81 -0.78
N LYS A 133 11.67 6.87 -1.59
CA LYS A 133 12.92 7.65 -1.68
C LYS A 133 13.36 8.21 -0.32
N THR A 134 12.42 8.76 0.45
CA THR A 134 12.73 9.31 1.78
C THR A 134 13.15 8.23 2.77
N ARG A 135 12.59 7.02 2.68
CA ARG A 135 13.04 5.89 3.51
C ARG A 135 14.46 5.47 3.19
N ASP A 136 14.85 5.47 1.92
CA ASP A 136 16.22 5.18 1.52
C ASP A 136 17.21 6.24 2.03
N GLU A 137 16.84 7.52 1.96
CA GLU A 137 17.63 8.60 2.55
C GLU A 137 17.76 8.44 4.08
N LEU A 138 16.67 8.08 4.77
CA LEU A 138 16.70 7.83 6.21
C LEU A 138 17.54 6.60 6.57
N ARG A 139 17.54 5.54 5.75
CA ARG A 139 18.44 4.38 5.95
C ARG A 139 19.90 4.81 5.94
N GLN A 140 20.30 5.68 5.01
CA GLN A 140 21.66 6.23 4.96
C GLN A 140 21.97 7.11 6.17
N VAL A 141 21.01 7.91 6.62
CA VAL A 141 21.15 8.72 7.84
C VAL A 141 21.39 7.81 9.05
N TYR A 142 20.57 6.78 9.24
CA TYR A 142 20.68 5.86 10.37
C TYR A 142 21.92 4.97 10.32
N GLY A 143 22.45 4.67 9.14
CA GLY A 143 23.69 3.90 8.98
C GLY A 143 24.99 4.70 9.16
N SER A 144 24.90 6.00 9.46
CA SER A 144 26.08 6.87 9.60
C SER A 144 26.58 6.97 11.06
N PRO A 145 27.85 7.33 11.30
CA PRO A 145 28.43 7.43 12.66
C PRO A 145 28.01 8.72 13.41
N ARG A 146 26.79 9.21 13.18
CA ARG A 146 26.29 10.44 13.81
C ARG A 146 25.91 10.21 15.28
N GLY A 147 26.24 11.16 16.14
CA GLY A 147 25.73 11.18 17.51
C GLY A 147 24.21 11.41 17.55
N PRO A 148 23.52 11.12 18.68
CA PRO A 148 22.05 11.18 18.77
C PRO A 148 21.43 12.52 18.31
N GLN A 149 22.01 13.65 18.73
CA GLN A 149 21.51 14.98 18.36
C GLN A 149 21.66 15.27 16.85
N GLN A 150 22.81 14.90 16.27
CA GLN A 150 23.06 15.04 14.84
C GLN A 150 22.15 14.12 14.02
N MET A 151 21.88 12.91 14.53
CA MET A 151 20.94 11.96 13.92
C MET A 151 19.52 12.52 13.89
N ALA A 152 19.06 13.09 15.01
CA ALA A 152 17.74 13.72 15.09
C ALA A 152 17.62 14.91 14.13
N ALA A 153 18.63 15.78 14.05
CA ALA A 153 18.67 16.88 13.10
C ALA A 153 18.65 16.40 11.64
N ALA A 154 19.42 15.36 11.30
CA ALA A 154 19.45 14.78 9.97
C ALA A 154 18.12 14.11 9.57
N LYS A 155 17.45 13.43 10.52
CA LYS A 155 16.09 12.89 10.34
C LYS A 155 15.09 14.02 10.04
N ALA A 156 15.10 15.08 10.84
CA ALA A 156 14.21 16.24 10.66
C ALA A 156 14.42 16.89 9.28
N ALA A 157 15.67 17.19 8.90
CA ALA A 157 16.00 17.76 7.61
C ALA A 157 15.54 16.87 6.43
N THR A 158 15.64 15.54 6.59
CA THR A 158 15.18 14.58 5.57
C THR A 158 13.65 14.60 5.42
N ILE A 159 12.91 14.72 6.52
CA ILE A 159 11.44 14.87 6.51
C ILE A 159 11.02 16.21 5.91
N ASP A 160 11.76 17.29 6.16
CA ASP A 160 11.44 18.59 5.56
C ASP A 160 11.70 18.60 4.04
N ARG A 161 12.75 17.91 3.58
CA ARG A 161 12.94 17.65 2.14
C ARG A 161 11.79 16.86 1.53
N LEU A 162 11.26 15.86 2.24
CA LEU A 162 10.06 15.14 1.80
C LEU A 162 8.87 16.11 1.62
N ARG A 163 8.60 16.98 2.61
CA ARG A 163 7.52 17.99 2.52
C ARG A 163 7.73 18.96 1.36
N MET A 164 8.96 19.41 1.10
CA MET A 164 9.25 20.30 -0.02
C MET A 164 9.02 19.61 -1.38
N ARG A 165 9.47 18.36 -1.53
CA ARG A 165 9.23 17.57 -2.76
C ARG A 165 7.75 17.36 -3.01
N TYR A 166 6.99 17.09 -1.95
CA TYR A 166 5.54 16.99 -2.03
C TYR A 166 4.89 18.29 -2.52
N ARG A 167 5.17 19.43 -1.88
CA ARG A 167 4.60 20.73 -2.29
C ARG A 167 4.91 21.04 -3.76
N ARG A 168 6.17 20.85 -4.17
CA ARG A 168 6.56 21.03 -5.58
C ARG A 168 5.75 20.13 -6.52
N MET A 169 5.60 18.84 -6.19
CA MET A 169 4.84 17.90 -7.01
C MET A 169 3.35 18.23 -7.06
N ARG A 170 2.77 18.59 -5.92
CA ARG A 170 1.39 19.03 -5.76
C ARG A 170 1.08 20.24 -6.66
N ASP A 171 1.92 21.27 -6.56
CA ASP A 171 1.69 22.56 -7.22
C ASP A 171 2.03 22.53 -8.72
N THR A 172 2.83 21.57 -9.18
CA THR A 172 3.20 21.40 -10.59
C THR A 172 2.47 20.22 -11.24
N ARG A 173 3.02 19.03 -11.14
CA ARG A 173 2.58 17.80 -11.81
C ARG A 173 1.13 17.42 -11.49
N TRP A 174 0.63 17.79 -10.31
CA TRP A 174 -0.74 17.49 -9.90
C TRP A 174 -1.71 18.67 -10.03
N ALA A 175 -1.28 19.79 -10.64
CA ALA A 175 -2.11 20.98 -10.87
C ALA A 175 -2.85 21.47 -9.59
N GLY A 176 -2.17 21.44 -8.44
CA GLY A 176 -2.70 21.91 -7.16
C GLY A 176 -3.59 20.92 -6.43
N TYR A 177 -3.67 19.64 -6.82
CA TYR A 177 -4.48 18.64 -6.11
C TYR A 177 -4.01 18.42 -4.66
N ARG A 178 -4.87 18.73 -3.67
CA ARG A 178 -4.53 18.74 -2.24
C ARG A 178 -4.87 17.48 -1.45
N GLY A 179 -5.24 16.37 -2.11
CA GLY A 179 -5.76 15.18 -1.42
C GLY A 179 -4.78 14.47 -0.48
N TYR A 180 -3.50 14.85 -0.47
CA TYR A 180 -2.50 14.32 0.46
C TYR A 180 -2.05 15.35 1.51
N ASP A 181 -2.56 16.60 1.50
CA ASP A 181 -2.11 17.68 2.39
C ASP A 181 -2.22 17.26 3.86
N ALA A 182 -3.36 16.68 4.27
CA ALA A 182 -3.57 16.21 5.64
C ALA A 182 -2.52 15.17 6.10
N TRP A 183 -2.02 14.33 5.19
CA TRP A 183 -0.94 13.39 5.50
C TRP A 183 0.39 14.13 5.72
N PHE A 184 0.71 15.16 4.92
CA PHE A 184 1.98 15.90 5.06
C PHE A 184 1.98 16.93 6.20
N ASP A 185 0.80 17.45 6.55
CA ASP A 185 0.60 18.46 7.59
C ASP A 185 0.59 17.84 8.99
N SER A 186 0.24 16.55 9.12
CA SER A 186 0.36 15.82 10.37
C SER A 186 1.81 15.37 10.65
N PRO A 187 2.21 15.16 11.92
CA PRO A 187 3.56 14.70 12.27
C PRO A 187 3.99 13.47 11.45
N ILE A 188 5.25 13.48 11.01
CA ILE A 188 5.86 12.38 10.25
C ILE A 188 6.96 11.78 11.12
N ASN A 189 6.87 10.48 11.36
CA ASN A 189 7.85 9.70 12.11
C ASN A 189 8.13 8.36 11.39
N ASN A 190 8.99 7.51 11.97
CA ASN A 190 9.36 6.25 11.34
C ASN A 190 8.16 5.30 11.19
N ALA A 191 7.24 5.28 12.16
CA ALA A 191 6.05 4.44 12.11
C ALA A 191 5.11 4.82 10.97
N LYS A 192 4.84 6.11 10.77
CA LYS A 192 4.00 6.59 9.67
C LYS A 192 4.61 6.29 8.31
N LEU A 193 5.93 6.51 8.16
CA LEU A 193 6.66 6.15 6.94
C LEU A 193 6.68 4.64 6.69
N ALA A 194 6.74 3.83 7.75
CA ALA A 194 6.65 2.38 7.66
C ALA A 194 5.26 1.92 7.22
N ALA A 195 4.21 2.39 7.88
CA ALA A 195 2.82 2.03 7.57
C ALA A 195 2.41 2.43 6.14
N THR A 196 2.95 3.53 5.61
CA THR A 196 2.63 4.00 4.26
C THR A 196 3.34 3.21 3.16
N ALA A 197 4.50 2.61 3.45
CA ALA A 197 5.36 1.99 2.44
C ALA A 197 5.04 0.52 2.14
N VAL A 198 4.02 -0.07 2.77
CA VAL A 198 3.89 -1.53 2.82
C VAL A 198 3.36 -2.13 1.50
N TYR A 199 2.74 -1.37 0.58
CA TYR A 199 1.88 -2.00 -0.44
C TYR A 199 1.94 -1.42 -1.86
N GLY A 200 3.12 -1.37 -2.50
CA GLY A 200 3.16 -0.85 -3.88
C GLY A 200 4.30 -1.27 -4.79
N GLU A 201 5.43 -1.74 -4.25
CA GLU A 201 6.64 -1.94 -5.07
C GLU A 201 6.47 -2.97 -6.19
N GLN A 202 5.69 -4.03 -5.94
CA GLN A 202 5.49 -5.12 -6.91
C GLN A 202 4.31 -4.90 -7.86
N VAL A 203 3.45 -3.89 -7.63
CA VAL A 203 2.24 -3.64 -8.44
C VAL A 203 2.59 -3.45 -9.93
N PRO A 204 3.62 -2.66 -10.33
CA PRO A 204 3.98 -2.53 -11.74
C PRO A 204 4.37 -3.86 -12.40
N ALA A 205 4.98 -4.79 -11.65
CA ALA A 205 5.40 -6.08 -12.17
C ALA A 205 4.20 -7.02 -12.40
N PHE A 206 3.21 -7.00 -11.52
CA PHE A 206 1.95 -7.73 -11.72
C PHE A 206 1.11 -7.14 -12.87
N LEU A 207 1.03 -5.81 -13.00
CA LEU A 207 0.34 -5.18 -14.13
C LEU A 207 0.99 -5.58 -15.47
N ARG A 208 2.33 -5.59 -15.53
CA ARG A 208 3.05 -6.10 -16.69
C ARG A 208 2.76 -7.58 -16.95
N LEU A 209 2.74 -8.42 -15.91
CA LEU A 209 2.37 -9.83 -16.05
C LEU A 209 0.96 -10.00 -16.62
N PHE A 210 0.00 -9.18 -16.18
CA PHE A 210 -1.35 -9.19 -16.74
C PHE A 210 -1.36 -8.82 -18.23
N ASP A 211 -0.57 -7.83 -18.64
CA ASP A 211 -0.42 -7.45 -20.04
C ASP A 211 0.24 -8.58 -20.87
N LEU A 212 1.25 -9.27 -20.33
CA LEU A 212 1.86 -10.47 -20.95
C LEU A 212 0.84 -11.60 -21.11
N CYS A 213 -0.14 -11.68 -20.23
CA CYS A 213 -1.28 -12.61 -20.33
C CYS A 213 -2.38 -12.12 -21.27
N SER A 214 -2.12 -11.06 -22.07
CA SER A 214 -3.08 -10.47 -23.01
C SER A 214 -4.37 -9.97 -22.32
N GLY A 215 -4.29 -9.62 -21.03
CA GLY A 215 -5.44 -9.22 -20.23
C GLY A 215 -6.42 -10.35 -19.90
N ASP A 216 -6.01 -11.62 -20.08
CA ASP A 216 -6.82 -12.79 -19.73
C ASP A 216 -6.64 -13.16 -18.26
N TYR A 217 -7.72 -13.07 -17.47
CA TYR A 217 -7.69 -13.36 -16.03
C TYR A 217 -7.38 -14.82 -15.70
N PRO A 218 -7.97 -15.83 -16.35
CA PRO A 218 -7.60 -17.23 -16.14
C PRO A 218 -6.10 -17.50 -16.31
N ARG A 219 -5.50 -17.04 -17.41
CA ARG A 219 -4.06 -17.16 -17.68
C ARG A 219 -3.22 -16.40 -16.65
N PHE A 220 -3.61 -15.16 -16.35
CA PHE A 220 -2.96 -14.35 -15.33
C PHE A 220 -2.96 -15.05 -13.96
N TYR A 221 -4.10 -15.58 -13.53
CA TYR A 221 -4.19 -16.29 -12.26
C TYR A 221 -3.37 -17.60 -12.26
N ALA A 222 -3.32 -18.32 -13.37
CA ALA A 222 -2.44 -19.48 -13.50
C ALA A 222 -0.95 -19.08 -13.31
N ALA A 223 -0.51 -18.01 -13.97
CA ALA A 223 0.85 -17.50 -13.83
C ALA A 223 1.16 -17.01 -12.40
N VAL A 224 0.24 -16.27 -11.78
CA VAL A 224 0.40 -15.81 -10.41
C VAL A 224 0.49 -16.99 -9.43
N ARG A 225 -0.30 -18.06 -9.60
CA ARG A 225 -0.19 -19.28 -8.77
C ARG A 225 1.18 -19.95 -8.92
N ARG A 226 1.68 -20.09 -10.15
CA ARG A 226 3.01 -20.69 -10.39
C ARG A 226 4.11 -19.87 -9.71
N ILE A 227 4.08 -18.54 -9.85
CA ILE A 227 5.04 -17.67 -9.16
C ILE A 227 4.84 -17.78 -7.65
N GLY A 228 3.59 -17.78 -7.16
CA GLY A 228 3.26 -17.90 -5.73
C GLY A 228 3.78 -19.18 -5.07
N ASN A 229 3.93 -20.26 -5.84
CA ASN A 229 4.48 -21.53 -5.36
C ASN A 229 6.02 -21.58 -5.29
N LEU A 230 6.72 -20.53 -5.75
CA LEU A 230 8.18 -20.45 -5.63
C LEU A 230 8.62 -20.08 -4.20
N PRO A 231 9.85 -20.41 -3.80
CA PRO A 231 10.43 -19.92 -2.55
C PRO A 231 10.42 -18.38 -2.49
N GLY A 232 10.14 -17.80 -1.31
CA GLY A 232 9.98 -16.35 -1.12
C GLY A 232 11.02 -15.46 -1.82
N PRO A 233 12.34 -15.71 -1.64
CA PRO A 233 13.37 -14.90 -2.30
C PRO A 233 13.32 -14.94 -3.84
N SER A 234 12.84 -16.05 -4.42
CA SER A 234 12.72 -16.20 -5.87
C SER A 234 11.47 -15.52 -6.43
N ARG A 235 10.40 -15.34 -5.63
CA ARG A 235 9.12 -14.80 -6.11
C ARG A 235 9.23 -13.38 -6.66
N ALA A 236 9.77 -12.47 -5.87
CA ALA A 236 9.90 -11.07 -6.26
C ALA A 236 10.82 -10.92 -7.49
N GLN A 237 11.91 -11.70 -7.56
CA GLN A 237 12.83 -11.67 -8.68
C GLN A 237 12.18 -12.23 -9.96
N THR A 238 11.53 -13.40 -9.89
CA THR A 238 10.81 -13.99 -11.03
C THR A 238 9.73 -13.05 -11.53
N LEU A 239 8.91 -12.48 -10.63
CA LEU A 239 7.89 -11.51 -11.02
C LEU A 239 8.50 -10.28 -11.71
N LYS A 240 9.68 -9.83 -11.26
CA LYS A 240 10.39 -8.70 -11.86
C LYS A 240 10.98 -9.01 -13.25
N THR A 241 11.38 -10.25 -13.52
CA THR A 241 12.04 -10.64 -14.78
C THR A 241 11.15 -11.40 -15.76
N VAL A 242 9.92 -11.78 -15.36
CA VAL A 242 8.99 -12.53 -16.22
C VAL A 242 8.74 -11.79 -17.54
N ALA A 243 8.89 -12.51 -18.64
CA ALA A 243 8.82 -11.98 -20.01
C ALA A 243 7.68 -12.60 -20.85
N ALA A 244 7.03 -13.65 -20.34
CA ALA A 244 5.89 -14.30 -20.98
C ALA A 244 4.84 -14.73 -19.95
N CYS A 245 3.59 -14.88 -20.41
CA CYS A 245 2.54 -15.49 -19.61
C CYS A 245 2.45 -16.98 -19.96
N ASP A 246 3.27 -17.77 -19.25
CA ASP A 246 3.29 -19.23 -19.37
C ASP A 246 1.98 -19.87 -18.86
#